data_AF-A0A3T0YAC3-F1
#
_entry.id   AF-A0A3T0YAC3-F1
#
_cell.length_a   1.000
_cell.length_b   1.000
_cell.length_c   1.000
_cell.angle_alpha   90.00
_cell.angle_beta   90.00
_cell.angle_gamma   90.00
#
_symmetry.space_group_name_H-M   'P 1'
#
loop_
_entity.id
_entity.type
_entity.pdbx_description
1 polymer ?
#
loop_
_entity_poly.entity_id
_entity_poly.type
_entity_poly.pdbx_seq_one_letter_code
_entity_poly.pdbx_strand_id
1 'polypeptide(L)'
;MSTRITPDEPFPEDLGTLEQPEVEVLNSKLHRELDHEYVHEGGPSPETESRLEDVSEELDFRDLTSDDTPAQANPTAVTSAQRSNGQDVQPRA
;
A
#
# COMPACT_ATOMS: atom_id res chain seq x y z
N MET A 1 4.24 -1.92 -25.04
CA MET A 1 3.44 -1.96 -23.81
C MET A 1 3.57 -0.60 -23.16
N SER A 2 2.52 0.22 -23.20
CA SER A 2 2.50 1.49 -22.47
C SER A 2 2.61 1.20 -20.97
N THR A 3 3.45 1.96 -20.28
CA THR A 3 3.72 1.78 -18.84
C THR A 3 2.73 2.55 -17.96
N ARG A 4 1.81 3.32 -18.56
CA ARG A 4 0.77 4.16 -17.95
C ARG A 4 -0.56 3.97 -18.68
N ILE A 5 -1.64 4.48 -18.09
CA ILE A 5 -2.98 4.55 -18.69
C ILE A 5 -3.46 5.99 -18.57
N THR A 6 -3.79 6.63 -19.69
CA THR A 6 -4.24 8.04 -19.69
C THR A 6 -5.72 8.13 -19.32
N PRO A 7 -6.21 9.29 -18.85
CA PRO A 7 -7.64 9.48 -18.57
C PRO A 7 -8.54 9.22 -19.79
N ASP A 8 -8.05 9.47 -21.01
CA ASP A 8 -8.80 9.21 -22.25
C ASP A 8 -8.76 7.75 -22.71
N GLU A 9 -7.94 6.90 -22.09
CA GLU A 9 -7.85 5.48 -22.45
C GLU A 9 -9.05 4.69 -21.90
N PRO A 10 -9.48 3.63 -22.62
CA PRO A 10 -10.59 2.80 -22.19
C PRO A 10 -10.30 2.18 -20.82
N PHE A 11 -11.25 2.34 -19.92
CA PHE A 11 -11.18 1.84 -18.55
C PHE A 11 -12.29 0.82 -18.29
N PRO A 12 -12.01 -0.30 -17.60
CA PRO A 12 -13.02 -1.29 -17.27
C PRO A 12 -14.10 -0.70 -16.38
N GLU A 13 -15.36 -0.90 -16.76
CA GLU A 13 -16.54 -0.44 -16.02
C GLU A 13 -16.81 -1.25 -14.75
N ASP A 14 -16.30 -2.49 -14.68
CA ASP A 14 -16.42 -3.38 -13.53
C ASP A 14 -15.08 -4.06 -13.25
N LEU A 15 -14.42 -3.64 -12.16
CA LEU A 15 -13.14 -4.19 -11.72
C LEU A 15 -13.26 -5.61 -11.18
N GLY A 16 -14.44 -6.03 -10.71
CA GLY A 16 -14.70 -7.38 -10.21
C GLY A 16 -14.57 -8.47 -11.29
N THR A 17 -14.58 -8.07 -12.57
CA THR A 17 -14.36 -8.99 -13.70
C THR A 17 -12.87 -9.29 -13.97
N LEU A 18 -11.96 -8.53 -13.36
CA LEU A 18 -10.53 -8.65 -13.55
C LEU A 18 -9.89 -9.55 -12.50
N GLU A 19 -8.88 -10.30 -12.88
CA GLU A 19 -8.08 -11.08 -11.94
C GLU A 19 -7.22 -10.16 -11.04
N GLN A 20 -6.86 -10.62 -9.84
CA GLN A 20 -6.00 -9.88 -8.89
C GLN A 20 -4.78 -9.19 -9.54
N PRO A 21 -3.91 -9.89 -10.29
CA PRO A 21 -2.75 -9.26 -10.91
C PRO A 21 -3.11 -8.19 -11.95
N GLU A 22 -4.29 -8.25 -12.56
CA GLU A 22 -4.72 -7.25 -13.55
C GLU A 22 -5.09 -5.93 -12.87
N VAL A 23 -5.78 -5.99 -11.73
CA VAL A 23 -6.11 -4.81 -10.91
C VAL A 23 -4.85 -4.17 -10.33
N GLU A 24 -3.88 -4.96 -9.87
CA GLU A 24 -2.59 -4.46 -9.38
C GLU A 24 -1.77 -3.76 -10.48
N VAL A 25 -1.81 -4.30 -11.70
CA VAL A 25 -1.18 -3.67 -12.87
C VAL A 25 -1.88 -2.36 -13.23
N LEU A 26 -3.22 -2.32 -13.14
CA LEU A 26 -3.99 -1.11 -13.38
C LEU A 26 -3.64 -0.02 -12.36
N ASN A 27 -3.56 -0.38 -11.08
CA ASN A 27 -3.13 0.49 -10.00
C ASN A 27 -1.72 1.09 -10.27
N SER A 28 -0.80 0.23 -10.68
CA SER A 28 0.58 0.63 -11.01
C SER A 28 0.64 1.58 -12.22
N LYS A 29 -0.25 1.42 -13.19
CA LYS A 29 -0.33 2.30 -14.37
C LYS A 29 -0.94 3.66 -14.02
N LEU A 30 -2.00 3.68 -13.21
CA LEU A 30 -2.66 4.91 -12.76
C LEU A 30 -1.72 5.77 -11.91
N HIS A 31 -0.98 5.16 -10.97
CA HIS A 31 0.02 5.91 -10.19
C HIS A 31 1.08 6.58 -11.07
N ARG A 32 1.53 5.88 -12.12
CA ARG A 32 2.50 6.47 -13.06
C ARG A 32 1.89 7.57 -13.91
N GLU A 33 0.60 7.51 -14.22
CA GLU A 33 -0.10 8.59 -14.89
C GLU A 33 -0.28 9.79 -13.96
N LEU A 34 -0.69 9.56 -12.71
CA LEU A 34 -0.81 10.59 -11.68
C LEU A 34 0.53 11.32 -11.47
N ASP A 35 1.64 10.58 -11.36
CA ASP A 35 2.98 11.15 -11.29
C ASP A 35 3.31 11.98 -12.54
N HIS A 36 2.89 11.52 -13.72
CA HIS A 36 3.11 12.22 -14.98
C HIS A 36 2.31 13.52 -15.05
N GLU A 37 1.01 13.49 -14.77
CA GLU A 37 0.12 14.65 -14.75
C GLU A 37 0.58 15.67 -13.69
N TYR A 38 1.03 15.22 -12.52
CA TYR A 38 1.58 16.10 -11.49
C TYR A 38 2.83 16.85 -11.96
N VAL A 39 3.72 16.17 -12.68
CA VAL A 39 4.97 16.77 -13.18
C VAL A 39 4.77 17.62 -14.44
N HIS A 40 3.90 17.19 -15.35
CA HIS A 40 3.78 17.76 -16.70
C HIS A 40 2.57 18.66 -16.90
N GLU A 41 1.48 18.42 -16.19
CA GLU A 41 0.18 19.09 -16.39
C GLU A 41 -0.20 20.00 -15.22
N GLY A 42 0.56 19.94 -14.12
CA GLY A 42 0.41 20.80 -12.95
C GLY A 42 -0.54 20.26 -11.88
N GLY A 43 -0.97 19.01 -12.02
CA GLY A 43 -1.85 18.30 -11.10
C GLY A 43 -2.58 17.15 -11.80
N PRO A 44 -3.09 16.17 -11.04
CA PRO A 44 -3.83 15.05 -11.61
C PRO A 44 -5.17 15.50 -12.20
N SER A 45 -5.60 14.79 -13.24
CA SER A 45 -6.93 14.95 -13.80
C SER A 45 -7.98 14.31 -12.88
N PRO A 46 -9.20 14.87 -12.79
CA PRO A 46 -10.26 14.29 -11.94
C PRO A 46 -10.60 12.84 -12.30
N GLU A 47 -10.44 12.48 -13.57
CA GLU A 47 -10.66 11.12 -14.07
C GLU A 47 -9.59 10.16 -13.55
N THR A 48 -8.31 10.56 -13.57
CA THR A 48 -7.21 9.76 -13.01
C THR A 48 -7.38 9.57 -11.50
N GLU A 49 -7.83 10.59 -10.78
CA GLU A 49 -8.13 10.49 -9.34
C GLU A 49 -9.30 9.51 -9.07
N SER A 50 -10.41 9.66 -9.78
CA SER A 50 -11.59 8.79 -9.61
C SER A 50 -11.25 7.33 -9.89
N ARG A 51 -10.53 7.05 -10.99
CA ARG A 51 -10.12 5.68 -11.34
C ARG A 51 -9.16 5.08 -10.31
N LEU A 52 -8.32 5.92 -9.70
CA LEU A 52 -7.40 5.46 -8.66
C LEU A 52 -8.15 5.11 -7.37
N GLU A 53 -9.14 5.92 -7.00
CA GLU A 53 -10.04 5.63 -5.87
C GLU A 53 -10.75 4.28 -6.10
N ASP A 54 -11.40 4.08 -7.24
CA ASP A 54 -12.10 2.84 -7.60
C ASP A 54 -11.17 1.61 -7.51
N VAL A 55 -9.96 1.71 -8.05
CA VAL A 55 -8.98 0.60 -8.02
C VAL A 55 -8.46 0.35 -6.62
N SER A 56 -8.29 1.39 -5.81
CA SER A 56 -7.86 1.22 -4.41
C SER A 56 -8.93 0.55 -3.56
N GLU A 57 -10.20 0.94 -3.73
CA GLU A 57 -11.32 0.32 -3.03
C GLU A 57 -11.49 -1.16 -3.39
N GLU A 58 -11.35 -1.51 -4.66
CA GLU A 58 -11.40 -2.90 -5.11
C GLU A 58 -10.24 -3.72 -4.52
N LEU A 59 -9.01 -3.19 -4.50
CA LEU A 59 -7.87 -3.89 -3.91
C LEU A 59 -8.05 -4.09 -2.40
N ASP A 60 -8.56 -3.09 -1.69
CA ASP A 60 -8.88 -3.19 -0.26
C ASP A 60 -9.98 -4.23 -0.02
N PHE A 61 -11.03 -4.24 -0.86
CA PHE A 61 -12.07 -5.26 -0.79
C PHE A 61 -11.53 -6.68 -1.01
N ARG A 62 -10.59 -6.85 -1.94
CA ARG A 62 -9.94 -8.13 -2.20
C ARG A 62 -9.03 -8.56 -1.06
N ASP A 63 -8.31 -7.65 -0.42
CA ASP A 63 -7.49 -7.98 0.75
C ASP A 63 -8.37 -8.42 1.93
N LEU A 64 -9.54 -7.81 2.11
CA LEU A 64 -10.50 -8.20 3.14
C LEU A 64 -11.22 -9.53 2.87
N THR A 65 -11.39 -9.89 1.60
CA THR A 65 -12.12 -11.11 1.19
C THR A 65 -11.21 -12.29 0.86
N SER A 66 -9.93 -12.02 0.59
CA SER A 66 -8.86 -13.02 0.48
C SER A 66 -8.47 -13.44 1.89
N ASP A 67 -9.28 -14.31 2.50
CA ASP A 67 -9.02 -14.94 3.80
C ASP A 67 -7.85 -15.95 3.72
N ASP A 68 -6.69 -15.51 3.19
CA ASP A 68 -5.41 -16.20 3.29
C ASP A 68 -4.59 -15.56 4.43
N THR A 69 -5.02 -15.90 5.65
CA THR A 69 -4.24 -15.97 6.90
C THR A 69 -3.49 -14.70 7.38
N PRO A 70 -3.74 -14.24 8.62
CA PRO A 70 -3.09 -13.04 9.18
C PRO A 70 -1.59 -13.27 9.44
N ALA A 71 -0.74 -12.78 8.55
CA ALA A 71 0.71 -12.79 8.70
C ALA A 71 1.29 -11.39 8.94
N GLN A 72 0.71 -10.60 9.87
CA GLN A 72 1.46 -9.52 10.50
C GLN A 72 0.98 -9.14 11.91
N ALA A 73 0.75 -10.14 12.76
CA ALA A 73 0.96 -9.95 14.20
C ALA A 73 2.39 -10.40 14.53
N ASN A 74 3.34 -9.47 14.53
CA ASN A 74 4.69 -9.69 15.07
C ASN A 74 4.79 -9.03 16.46
N PRO A 75 4.38 -9.67 17.58
CA PRO A 75 4.70 -9.20 18.91
C PRO A 75 5.93 -9.95 19.45
N THR A 76 7.11 -9.87 18.81
CA THR A 76 8.35 -10.32 19.49
C THR A 76 9.58 -9.58 18.97
N ALA A 77 9.94 -8.51 19.68
CA ALA A 77 11.34 -8.23 20.00
C ALA A 77 11.45 -8.12 21.52
N VAL A 78 11.22 -9.25 22.21
CA VAL A 78 11.70 -9.45 23.57
C VAL A 78 13.14 -9.95 23.48
N THR A 79 14.00 -9.24 24.21
CA THR A 79 15.27 -9.71 24.79
C THR A 79 16.53 -9.65 23.93
N SER A 80 17.44 -8.76 24.33
CA SER A 80 18.78 -9.12 24.85
C SER A 80 19.62 -7.83 24.98
N ALA A 81 19.86 -7.36 26.20
CA ALA A 81 21.12 -7.59 26.94
C ALA A 81 22.15 -6.48 26.65
N GLN A 82 22.95 -5.91 27.56
CA GLN A 82 23.27 -6.11 28.96
C GLN A 82 24.49 -5.21 29.23
N ARG A 83 24.72 -4.86 30.52
CA ARG A 83 25.93 -4.28 31.18
C ARG A 83 25.59 -2.91 31.78
N SER A 84 25.76 -2.65 33.08
CA SER A 84 26.88 -3.07 33.94
C SER A 84 26.51 -3.24 35.42
N ASN A 85 27.00 -4.34 35.97
CA ASN A 85 27.18 -4.71 37.37
C ASN A 85 27.73 -3.60 38.28
N GLY A 86 27.24 -3.59 39.52
CA GLY A 86 28.10 -3.66 40.72
C GLY A 86 28.39 -2.35 41.44
N GLN A 87 27.72 -2.10 42.56
CA GLN A 87 28.32 -2.39 43.87
C GLN A 87 27.35 -2.12 45.03
N ASP A 88 27.10 -3.22 45.74
CA ASP A 88 26.68 -3.34 47.12
C ASP A 88 27.55 -2.48 48.06
N VAL A 89 26.94 -1.76 49.01
CA VAL A 89 27.38 -1.67 50.43
C VAL A 89 26.38 -0.87 51.31
N GLN A 90 25.52 -1.62 52.01
CA GLN A 90 24.90 -1.51 53.36
C GLN A 90 24.88 -0.17 54.21
N PRO A 91 24.49 -0.16 55.50
CA PRO A 91 23.11 -0.07 56.00
C PRO A 91 22.87 1.09 57.02
N ARG A 92 21.58 1.22 57.42
CA ARG A 92 20.96 1.89 58.60
C ARG A 92 21.81 2.73 59.57
N ALA A 93 21.25 3.88 59.95
CA ALA A 93 21.19 4.35 61.34
C ALA A 93 19.77 4.81 61.64
#